data_AF-A0A534XBR4-F1
#
_entry.id   AF-A0A534XBR4-F1
#
_cell.length_a   1.000
_cell.length_b   1.000
_cell.length_c   1.000
_cell.angle_alpha   90.00
_cell.angle_beta   90.00
_cell.angle_gamma   90.00
#
_symmetry.space_group_name_H-M   'P 1'
#
loop_
_entity.id
_entity.type
_entity.pdbx_description
1 polymer ?
#
loop_
_entity_poly.entity_id
_entity_poly.type
_entity_poly.pdbx_seq_one_letter_code
_entity_poly.pdbx_strand_id
1 'polypeptide(L)'
;LATALRLERSYWVTVTVVLVLQPHAIATVRRALQRAGGTVIGGLIAALIARHVREPLVLGAVLFGLAWIAVSVRRINYALFAALVTPVFVLLAETNAGGGHLTRIRILDTLLGGTLALVGAIALWPTRDLERMPALIAAVLRADRAYLDAVLHGKGPAEAVAARRRVGLATANAEAALQRLIAEAVPPARIEPLMALVAYGRRLSASITALGAAPPSSEYAARLEGILDALADAAQSGAPPPPVPPLDDLPAPEPAQRLARQLRVVQSALARLG
;
A
#
# COMPACT_ATOMS: atom_id res chain seq x y z
N LEU A 1 25.61 -11.13 -14.43
CA LEU A 1 25.29 -9.74 -14.81
C LEU A 1 26.42 -8.77 -14.45
N ALA A 2 26.79 -8.62 -13.17
CA ALA A 2 27.94 -7.79 -12.72
C ALA A 2 29.27 -8.13 -13.42
N THR A 3 29.59 -9.42 -13.53
CA THR A 3 30.80 -9.92 -14.21
C THR A 3 30.73 -9.82 -15.73
N ALA A 4 29.51 -9.79 -16.30
CA ALA A 4 29.28 -9.71 -17.75
C ALA A 4 29.41 -8.27 -18.29
N LEU A 5 29.26 -7.25 -17.43
CA LEU A 5 29.27 -5.84 -17.83
C LEU A 5 30.59 -5.10 -17.56
N ARG A 6 31.65 -5.78 -17.07
CA ARG A 6 32.98 -5.20 -16.78
C ARG A 6 32.95 -3.85 -16.02
N LEU A 7 32.00 -3.68 -15.11
CA LEU A 7 31.93 -2.51 -14.24
C LEU A 7 32.93 -2.71 -13.09
N GLU A 8 34.02 -1.94 -13.08
CA GLU A 8 35.13 -1.99 -12.09
C GLU A 8 34.67 -1.88 -10.62
N ARG A 9 33.40 -1.52 -10.37
CA ARG A 9 32.82 -1.26 -9.05
C ARG A 9 31.40 -1.83 -8.87
N SER A 10 31.12 -2.98 -9.50
CA SER A 10 29.81 -3.64 -9.49
C SER A 10 29.18 -3.91 -8.11
N TYR A 11 29.97 -3.94 -7.02
CA TYR A 11 29.44 -4.05 -5.65
C TYR A 11 28.55 -2.85 -5.24
N TRP A 12 28.81 -1.64 -5.76
CA TRP A 12 27.98 -0.45 -5.45
C TRP A 12 26.59 -0.51 -6.06
N VAL A 13 26.48 -1.12 -7.24
CA VAL A 13 25.19 -1.36 -7.89
C VAL A 13 24.39 -2.34 -7.03
N THR A 14 25.00 -3.42 -6.55
CA THR A 14 24.34 -4.39 -5.65
C THR A 14 23.87 -3.73 -4.35
N VAL A 15 24.73 -2.94 -3.69
CA VAL A 15 24.35 -2.21 -2.46
C VAL A 15 23.19 -1.26 -2.72
N THR A 16 23.17 -0.58 -3.87
CA THR A 16 22.08 0.33 -4.25
C THR A 16 20.78 -0.44 -4.47
N VAL A 17 20.82 -1.57 -5.18
CA VAL A 17 19.65 -2.43 -5.39
C VAL A 17 19.09 -2.91 -4.05
N VAL A 18 19.92 -3.43 -3.14
CA VAL A 18 19.46 -3.89 -1.81
C VAL A 18 18.85 -2.76 -0.98
N LEU A 19 19.41 -1.54 -1.07
CA LEU A 19 18.92 -0.39 -0.31
C LEU A 19 17.64 0.24 -0.86
N VAL A 20 17.42 0.12 -2.18
CA VAL A 20 16.31 0.75 -2.90
C VAL A 20 15.13 -0.21 -3.06
N LEU A 21 15.39 -1.50 -3.24
CA LEU A 21 14.37 -2.52 -3.41
C LEU A 21 13.45 -2.54 -2.18
N GLN A 22 12.16 -2.40 -2.43
CA GLN A 22 11.10 -2.53 -1.45
C GLN A 22 10.15 -3.64 -1.92
N PRO A 23 9.37 -4.25 -1.02
CA PRO A 23 8.37 -5.26 -1.37
C PRO A 23 7.23 -4.73 -2.28
N HIS A 24 7.27 -3.45 -2.71
CA HIS A 24 6.28 -2.82 -3.56
C HIS A 24 6.96 -1.93 -4.63
N ALA A 25 6.40 -1.94 -5.85
CA ALA A 25 6.95 -1.21 -6.99
C ALA A 25 7.04 0.31 -6.75
N ILE A 26 5.97 0.96 -6.28
CA ILE A 26 6.00 2.41 -5.99
C ILE A 26 6.96 2.75 -4.86
N ALA A 27 6.97 1.94 -3.80
CA ALA A 27 7.89 2.17 -2.69
C ALA A 27 9.35 2.08 -3.16
N THR A 28 9.63 1.17 -4.10
CA THR A 28 10.93 1.06 -4.78
C THR A 28 11.22 2.29 -5.64
N VAL A 29 10.26 2.75 -6.46
CA VAL A 29 10.39 3.98 -7.28
C VAL A 29 10.70 5.18 -6.40
N ARG A 30 9.93 5.38 -5.33
CA ARG A 30 10.09 6.52 -4.43
C ARG A 30 11.46 6.47 -3.74
N ARG A 31 11.89 5.30 -3.26
CA ARG A 31 13.25 5.15 -2.70
C ARG A 31 14.34 5.34 -3.74
N ALA A 32 14.14 4.89 -4.98
CA ALA A 32 15.08 5.07 -6.08
C ALA A 32 15.28 6.57 -6.38
N LEU A 33 14.18 7.32 -6.47
CA LEU A 33 14.20 8.77 -6.69
C LEU A 33 14.85 9.52 -5.51
N GLN A 34 14.50 9.15 -4.28
CA GLN A 34 15.12 9.72 -3.08
C GLN A 34 16.62 9.43 -3.00
N ARG A 35 17.03 8.21 -3.39
CA ARG A 35 18.44 7.80 -3.47
C ARG A 35 19.16 8.61 -4.55
N ALA A 36 18.60 8.71 -5.76
CA ALA A 36 19.19 9.47 -6.85
C ALA A 36 19.36 10.95 -6.49
N GLY A 37 18.28 11.60 -6.02
CA GLY A 37 18.34 13.00 -5.58
C GLY A 37 19.30 13.21 -4.42
N GLY A 38 19.29 12.32 -3.42
CA GLY A 38 20.22 12.36 -2.30
C GLY A 38 21.67 12.20 -2.74
N THR A 39 21.97 11.28 -3.66
CA THR A 39 23.34 11.09 -4.16
C THR A 39 23.83 12.29 -4.96
N VAL A 40 22.98 12.96 -5.74
CA VAL A 40 23.35 14.21 -6.44
C VAL A 40 23.71 15.30 -5.43
N ILE A 41 22.82 15.57 -4.45
CA ILE A 41 23.06 16.58 -3.41
C ILE A 41 24.30 16.24 -2.59
N GLY A 42 24.43 14.98 -2.18
CA GLY A 42 25.57 14.50 -1.41
C GLY A 42 26.89 14.57 -2.17
N GLY A 43 26.88 14.34 -3.49
CA GLY A 43 28.04 14.53 -4.36
C GLY A 43 28.47 16.00 -4.44
N LEU A 44 27.52 16.93 -4.51
CA LEU A 44 27.81 18.37 -4.46
C LEU A 44 28.40 18.78 -3.10
N ILE A 45 27.85 18.26 -2.00
CA ILE A 45 28.38 18.48 -0.64
C ILE A 45 29.81 17.95 -0.54
N ALA A 46 30.08 16.74 -1.05
CA ALA A 46 31.44 16.18 -1.06
C ALA A 46 32.41 17.08 -1.82
N ALA A 47 32.05 17.51 -3.03
CA ALA A 47 32.89 18.40 -3.83
C ALA A 47 33.19 19.72 -3.11
N LEU A 48 32.20 20.27 -2.41
CA LEU A 48 32.36 21.49 -1.63
C LEU A 48 33.31 21.29 -0.43
N ILE A 49 33.15 20.19 0.30
CA ILE A 49 34.01 19.84 1.46
C ILE A 49 35.44 19.60 0.98
N ALA A 50 35.64 18.80 -0.08
CA ALA A 50 36.96 18.51 -0.64
C ALA A 50 37.72 19.77 -1.06
N ARG A 51 37.01 20.81 -1.53
CA ARG A 51 37.61 22.08 -1.93
C ARG A 51 38.09 22.92 -0.75
N HIS A 52 37.37 22.91 0.38
CA HIS A 52 37.60 23.84 1.49
C HIS A 52 38.30 23.21 2.70
N VAL A 53 38.21 21.88 2.88
CA VAL A 53 38.77 21.18 4.04
C VAL A 53 39.93 20.31 3.58
N ARG A 54 41.15 20.74 3.91
CA ARG A 54 42.39 20.00 3.61
C ARG A 54 43.00 19.30 4.83
N GLU A 55 42.68 19.78 6.03
CA GLU A 55 43.19 19.24 7.29
C GLU A 55 42.52 17.89 7.63
N PRO A 56 43.29 16.79 7.79
CA PRO A 56 42.74 15.45 8.00
C PRO A 56 41.85 15.32 9.26
N LEU A 57 42.23 16.01 10.35
CA LEU A 57 41.46 15.99 11.60
C LEU A 57 40.11 16.71 11.45
N VAL A 58 40.10 17.85 10.76
CA VAL A 58 38.88 18.62 10.49
C VAL A 58 37.97 17.84 9.54
N LEU A 59 38.54 17.20 8.52
CA LEU A 59 37.79 16.32 7.62
C LEU A 59 37.16 15.16 8.39
N GLY A 60 37.93 14.49 9.27
CA GLY A 60 37.42 13.42 10.12
C GLY A 60 36.24 13.84 11.00
N ALA A 61 36.33 15.01 11.64
CA ALA A 61 35.25 15.56 12.46
C ALA A 61 33.98 15.87 11.65
N VAL A 62 34.14 16.47 10.46
CA VAL A 62 33.02 16.76 9.54
C VAL A 62 32.35 15.46 9.07
N LEU A 63 33.15 14.46 8.66
CA LEU A 63 32.64 13.16 8.22
C LEU A 63 31.89 12.44 9.35
N PHE A 64 32.41 12.49 10.58
CA PHE A 64 31.76 11.92 11.74
C PHE A 64 30.41 12.60 12.03
N GLY A 65 30.36 13.93 12.00
CA GLY A 65 29.13 14.69 12.19
C GLY A 65 28.08 14.35 11.13
N LEU A 66 28.47 14.31 9.85
CA LEU A 66 27.59 13.92 8.75
C LEU A 66 27.05 12.49 8.92
N ALA A 67 27.92 11.53 9.28
CA ALA A 67 27.54 10.15 9.50
C ALA A 67 26.56 10.00 10.68
N TRP A 68 26.81 10.70 11.78
CA TRP A 68 25.92 10.70 12.93
C TRP A 68 24.53 11.22 12.54
N ILE A 69 24.46 12.42 11.96
CA ILE A 69 23.17 13.02 11.56
C ILE A 69 22.47 12.10 10.56
N ALA A 70 23.18 11.52 9.58
CA ALA A 70 22.62 10.58 8.62
C ALA A 70 21.94 9.39 9.31
N VAL A 71 22.61 8.76 10.28
CA VAL A 71 22.05 7.61 11.01
C VAL A 71 20.81 8.02 11.81
N SER A 72 20.84 9.19 12.47
CA SER A 72 19.70 9.71 13.24
C SER A 72 18.46 9.96 12.37
N VAL A 73 18.64 10.47 11.15
CA VAL A 73 17.51 10.81 10.25
C VAL A 73 17.08 9.65 9.36
N ARG A 74 17.76 8.49 9.39
CA ARG A 74 17.48 7.33 8.52
C ARG A 74 16.02 6.87 8.59
N ARG A 75 15.40 6.91 9.78
CA ARG A 75 14.00 6.49 9.99
C ARG A 75 12.99 7.60 9.69
N ILE A 76 13.44 8.85 9.57
CA ILE A 76 12.58 10.05 9.41
C ILE A 76 12.51 10.45 7.93
N ASN A 77 13.65 10.57 7.25
CA ASN A 77 13.72 10.98 5.84
C ASN A 77 14.87 10.28 5.12
N TYR A 78 14.53 9.30 4.26
CA TYR A 78 15.50 8.52 3.51
C TYR A 78 16.31 9.36 2.50
N ALA A 79 15.70 10.39 1.89
CA ALA A 79 16.42 11.28 0.96
C ALA A 79 17.52 12.06 1.68
N LEU A 80 17.21 12.58 2.89
CA LEU A 80 18.18 13.29 3.71
C LEU A 80 19.29 12.35 4.19
N PHE A 81 18.95 11.12 4.59
CA PHE A 81 19.95 10.09 4.89
C PHE A 81 20.87 9.82 3.69
N ALA A 82 20.31 9.64 2.49
CA ALA A 82 21.10 9.42 1.29
C ALA A 82 22.00 10.62 0.97
N ALA A 83 21.51 11.85 1.15
CA ALA A 83 22.28 13.07 0.93
C ALA A 83 23.46 13.25 1.90
N LEU A 84 23.29 12.86 3.17
CA LEU A 84 24.33 13.01 4.19
C LEU A 84 25.34 11.85 4.19
N VAL A 85 24.90 10.62 3.87
CA VAL A 85 25.79 9.45 3.87
C VAL A 85 26.64 9.37 2.61
N THR A 86 26.14 9.88 1.47
CA THR A 86 26.87 9.89 0.20
C THR A 86 28.22 10.60 0.30
N PRO A 87 28.34 11.84 0.82
CA PRO A 87 29.62 12.54 0.86
C PRO A 87 30.65 11.82 1.74
N VAL A 88 30.22 11.18 2.82
CA VAL A 88 31.09 10.34 3.66
C VAL A 88 31.74 9.24 2.83
N PHE A 89 30.94 8.49 2.07
CA PHE A 89 31.46 7.42 1.22
C PHE A 89 32.22 7.92 -0.01
N VAL A 90 31.91 9.11 -0.55
CA VAL A 90 32.63 9.68 -1.69
C VAL A 90 34.01 10.14 -1.25
N LEU A 91 34.10 10.92 -0.17
CA LEU A 91 35.36 11.46 0.32
C LEU A 91 36.31 10.37 0.83
N LEU A 92 35.79 9.36 1.55
CA LEU A 92 36.58 8.18 1.95
C LEU A 92 37.08 7.35 0.75
N ALA A 93 36.35 7.34 -0.36
CA ALA A 93 36.77 6.64 -1.56
C ALA A 93 37.78 7.47 -2.37
N GLU A 94 37.64 8.80 -2.40
CA GLU A 94 38.57 9.70 -3.07
C GLU A 94 39.92 9.78 -2.36
N THR A 95 39.97 9.77 -1.03
CA THR A 95 41.22 9.73 -0.27
C THR A 95 42.05 8.47 -0.54
N ASN A 96 41.41 7.39 -0.99
CA ASN A 96 42.07 6.12 -1.35
C ASN A 96 42.35 5.96 -2.85
N ALA A 97 41.73 6.76 -3.73
CA ALA A 97 41.74 6.52 -5.19
C ALA A 97 42.29 7.68 -6.03
N GLY A 98 42.58 8.84 -5.45
CA GLY A 98 43.30 9.93 -6.13
C GLY A 98 42.59 10.50 -7.37
N GLY A 99 41.58 11.36 -7.18
CA GLY A 99 41.07 12.25 -8.23
C GLY A 99 39.54 12.35 -8.33
N GLY A 100 39.04 13.54 -8.69
CA GLY A 100 37.61 13.92 -8.74
C GLY A 100 36.74 13.24 -9.82
N HIS A 101 37.22 12.14 -10.41
CA HIS A 101 36.47 11.32 -11.37
C HIS A 101 35.35 10.50 -10.69
N LEU A 102 35.45 10.28 -9.38
CA LEU A 102 34.53 9.45 -8.61
C LEU A 102 33.10 10.00 -8.51
N THR A 103 32.92 11.32 -8.53
CA THR A 103 31.59 11.93 -8.37
C THR A 103 30.69 11.68 -9.59
N ARG A 104 31.22 11.76 -10.82
CA ARG A 104 30.44 11.45 -12.05
C ARG A 104 30.10 9.96 -12.16
N ILE A 105 31.04 9.07 -11.81
CA ILE A 105 30.82 7.61 -11.82
C ILE A 105 29.71 7.21 -10.84
N ARG A 106 29.69 7.82 -9.64
CA ARG A 106 28.68 7.56 -8.61
C ARG A 106 27.25 7.93 -9.02
N ILE A 107 27.07 9.01 -9.78
CA ILE A 107 25.75 9.42 -10.29
C ILE A 107 25.25 8.37 -11.29
N LEU A 108 26.10 7.94 -12.23
CA LEU A 108 25.76 6.90 -13.21
C LEU A 108 25.46 5.55 -12.53
N ASP A 109 26.25 5.13 -11.55
CA ASP A 109 26.02 3.89 -10.79
C ASP A 109 24.68 3.92 -10.02
N THR A 110 24.29 5.09 -9.50
CA THR A 110 23.04 5.26 -8.76
C THR A 110 21.84 5.28 -9.70
N LEU A 111 21.97 5.89 -10.87
CA LEU A 111 20.95 5.84 -11.91
C LEU A 111 20.77 4.41 -12.44
N LEU A 112 21.85 3.72 -12.79
CA LEU A 112 21.82 2.31 -13.21
C LEU A 112 21.24 1.39 -12.13
N GLY A 113 21.69 1.55 -10.88
CA GLY A 113 21.15 0.80 -9.74
C GLY A 113 19.68 1.09 -9.48
N GLY A 114 19.23 2.34 -9.64
CA GLY A 114 17.84 2.75 -9.55
C GLY A 114 16.99 2.14 -10.67
N THR A 115 17.45 2.16 -11.91
CA THR A 115 16.78 1.53 -13.06
C THR A 115 16.69 0.02 -12.89
N LEU A 116 17.76 -0.64 -12.45
CA LEU A 116 17.75 -2.09 -12.18
C LEU A 116 16.82 -2.45 -11.02
N ALA A 117 16.79 -1.65 -9.95
CA ALA A 117 15.84 -1.84 -8.85
C ALA A 117 14.39 -1.64 -9.30
N LEU A 118 14.13 -0.68 -10.20
CA LEU A 118 12.81 -0.47 -10.79
C LEU A 118 12.37 -1.67 -11.63
N VAL A 119 13.23 -2.13 -12.54
CA VAL A 119 12.96 -3.32 -13.36
C VAL A 119 12.75 -4.54 -12.47
N GLY A 120 13.58 -4.72 -11.46
CA GLY A 120 13.45 -5.80 -10.47
C GLY A 120 12.14 -5.72 -9.68
N ALA A 121 11.73 -4.53 -9.22
CA ALA A 121 10.48 -4.40 -8.47
C ALA A 121 9.24 -4.65 -9.34
N ILE A 122 9.24 -4.21 -10.59
CA ILE A 122 8.16 -4.48 -11.54
C ILE A 122 8.12 -5.97 -11.90
N ALA A 123 9.27 -6.61 -12.10
CA ALA A 123 9.36 -8.01 -12.50
C ALA A 123 9.09 -9.00 -11.34
N LEU A 124 9.58 -8.71 -10.13
CA LEU A 124 9.39 -9.58 -8.95
C LEU A 124 8.07 -9.32 -8.21
N TRP A 125 7.58 -8.08 -8.20
CA TRP A 125 6.31 -7.69 -7.59
C TRP A 125 5.42 -6.90 -8.56
N PRO A 126 4.88 -7.56 -9.60
CA PRO A 126 3.75 -6.98 -10.33
C PRO A 126 2.57 -6.94 -9.34
N THR A 127 2.40 -5.83 -8.61
CA THR A 127 1.22 -5.68 -7.75
C THR A 127 0.00 -5.58 -8.65
N ARG A 128 -0.70 -6.70 -8.77
CA ARG A 128 -2.00 -6.78 -9.42
C ARG A 128 -3.10 -6.52 -8.39
N ASP A 129 -2.93 -5.49 -7.58
CA ASP A 129 -3.91 -5.17 -6.53
C ASP A 129 -5.31 -4.95 -7.15
N LEU A 130 -5.37 -4.45 -8.39
CA LEU A 130 -6.62 -4.30 -9.14
C LEU A 130 -7.29 -5.65 -9.42
N GLU A 131 -6.51 -6.70 -9.74
CA GLU A 131 -7.04 -8.06 -9.95
C GLU A 131 -7.48 -8.72 -8.64
N ARG A 132 -6.95 -8.26 -7.49
CA ARG A 132 -7.30 -8.78 -6.16
C ARG A 132 -8.50 -8.08 -5.52
N MET A 133 -8.86 -6.88 -5.98
CA MET A 133 -9.98 -6.12 -5.44
C MET A 133 -11.31 -6.89 -5.43
N PRO A 134 -11.72 -7.61 -6.50
CA PRO A 134 -12.95 -8.40 -6.49
C PRO A 134 -13.01 -9.40 -5.32
N ALA A 135 -11.91 -10.12 -5.09
CA ALA A 135 -11.80 -11.08 -3.99
C ALA A 135 -11.80 -10.41 -2.60
N LEU A 136 -11.19 -9.23 -2.47
CA LEU A 136 -11.21 -8.46 -1.21
C LEU A 136 -12.60 -7.93 -0.88
N ILE A 137 -13.34 -7.43 -1.88
CA ILE A 137 -14.73 -6.98 -1.72
C ILE A 137 -15.63 -8.16 -1.35
N ALA A 138 -15.48 -9.31 -2.04
CA ALA A 138 -16.21 -10.52 -1.70
C ALA A 138 -15.92 -10.98 -0.25
N ALA A 139 -14.67 -10.89 0.21
CA ALA A 139 -14.30 -11.22 1.59
C ALA A 139 -14.97 -10.30 2.62
N VAL A 140 -15.12 -9.01 2.33
CA VAL A 140 -15.88 -8.07 3.19
C VAL A 140 -17.34 -8.48 3.26
N LEU A 141 -18.00 -8.71 2.12
CA LEU A 141 -19.42 -9.08 2.06
C LEU A 141 -19.70 -10.42 2.76
N ARG A 142 -18.83 -11.42 2.60
CA ARG A 142 -18.92 -12.69 3.34
C ARG A 142 -18.71 -12.51 4.84
N ALA A 143 -17.82 -11.61 5.25
CA ALA A 143 -17.65 -11.30 6.66
C ALA A 143 -18.88 -10.60 7.24
N ASP A 144 -19.49 -9.66 6.50
CA ASP A 144 -20.74 -9.00 6.88
C ASP A 144 -21.89 -10.00 6.96
N ARG A 145 -21.98 -10.96 6.02
CA ARG A 145 -22.95 -12.06 6.06
C ARG A 145 -22.81 -12.92 7.32
N ALA A 146 -21.59 -13.33 7.65
CA ALA A 146 -21.31 -14.11 8.85
C ALA A 146 -21.56 -13.29 10.13
N TYR A 147 -21.37 -11.97 10.07
CA TYR A 147 -21.69 -11.09 11.18
C TYR A 147 -23.20 -10.91 11.36
N LEU A 148 -23.95 -10.79 10.28
CA LEU A 148 -25.42 -10.77 10.30
C LEU A 148 -25.97 -12.05 10.93
N ASP A 149 -25.45 -13.21 10.52
CA ASP A 149 -25.83 -14.50 11.09
C ASP A 149 -25.56 -14.55 12.60
N ALA A 150 -24.37 -14.16 13.03
CA ALA A 150 -24.00 -14.15 14.44
C ALA A 150 -24.82 -13.17 15.28
N VAL A 151 -25.35 -12.10 14.69
CA VAL A 151 -26.21 -11.13 15.37
C VAL A 151 -27.66 -11.62 15.47
N LEU A 152 -28.18 -12.28 14.42
CA LEU A 152 -29.59 -12.70 14.36
C LEU A 152 -29.81 -14.09 14.97
N HIS A 153 -28.86 -15.02 14.77
CA HIS A 153 -28.99 -16.43 15.12
C HIS A 153 -27.92 -16.92 16.11
N GLY A 154 -26.95 -16.06 16.46
CA GLY A 154 -25.80 -16.45 17.29
C GLY A 154 -26.19 -16.89 18.70
N LYS A 155 -25.39 -17.79 19.27
CA LYS A 155 -25.62 -18.38 20.61
C LYS A 155 -25.18 -17.50 21.76
N GLY A 156 -24.59 -16.34 21.48
CA GLY A 156 -24.16 -15.38 22.49
C GLY A 156 -23.25 -14.27 21.97
N PRO A 157 -22.93 -13.29 22.82
CA PRO A 157 -22.20 -12.08 22.43
C PRO A 157 -20.77 -12.35 21.91
N ALA A 158 -20.15 -13.46 22.33
CA ALA A 158 -18.81 -13.83 21.89
C ALA A 158 -18.73 -14.13 20.39
N GLU A 159 -19.74 -14.79 19.82
CA GLU A 159 -19.82 -15.10 18.38
C GLU A 159 -19.97 -13.81 17.56
N ALA A 160 -20.87 -12.91 17.98
CA ALA A 160 -21.05 -11.61 17.35
C ALA A 160 -19.78 -10.75 17.42
N VAL A 161 -19.06 -10.73 18.55
CA VAL A 161 -17.78 -10.02 18.70
C VAL A 161 -16.70 -10.59 17.76
N ALA A 162 -16.58 -11.92 17.68
CA ALA A 162 -15.62 -12.57 16.81
C ALA A 162 -15.92 -12.28 15.32
N ALA A 163 -17.18 -12.36 14.91
CA ALA A 163 -17.59 -12.04 13.54
C ALA A 163 -17.37 -10.55 13.22
N ARG A 164 -17.67 -9.63 14.14
CA ARG A 164 -17.37 -8.20 13.98
C ARG A 164 -15.87 -7.93 13.79
N ARG A 165 -15.01 -8.64 14.52
CA ARG A 165 -13.54 -8.55 14.31
C ARG A 165 -13.14 -8.99 12.91
N ARG A 166 -13.74 -10.06 12.37
CA ARG A 166 -13.48 -10.52 11.00
C ARG A 166 -13.88 -9.47 9.96
N VAL A 167 -15.03 -8.82 10.13
CA VAL A 167 -15.46 -7.68 9.29
C VAL A 167 -14.41 -6.56 9.31
N GLY A 168 -13.94 -6.19 10.51
CA GLY A 168 -12.90 -5.18 10.68
C GLY A 168 -11.61 -5.53 9.93
N LEU A 169 -11.15 -6.77 10.03
CA LEU A 169 -9.95 -7.25 9.32
C LEU A 169 -10.12 -7.26 7.80
N ALA A 170 -11.25 -7.78 7.30
CA ALA A 170 -11.55 -7.80 5.86
C ALA A 170 -11.60 -6.38 5.28
N THR A 171 -12.28 -5.47 5.99
CA THR A 171 -12.39 -4.06 5.60
C THR A 171 -11.04 -3.37 5.60
N ALA A 172 -10.22 -3.57 6.63
CA ALA A 172 -8.87 -3.00 6.71
C ALA A 172 -7.97 -3.49 5.57
N ASN A 173 -8.07 -4.76 5.19
CA ASN A 173 -7.32 -5.32 4.05
C ASN A 173 -7.76 -4.69 2.71
N ALA A 174 -9.07 -4.52 2.51
CA ALA A 174 -9.62 -3.87 1.31
C ALA A 174 -9.21 -2.39 1.22
N GLU A 175 -9.25 -1.65 2.34
CA GLU A 175 -8.78 -0.27 2.42
C GLU A 175 -7.29 -0.15 2.10
N ALA A 176 -6.46 -1.02 2.66
CA ALA A 176 -5.03 -1.02 2.39
C ALA A 176 -4.75 -1.26 0.89
N ALA A 177 -5.50 -2.15 0.23
CA ALA A 177 -5.37 -2.37 -1.21
C ALA A 177 -5.82 -1.16 -2.04
N LEU A 178 -6.94 -0.54 -1.66
CA LEU A 178 -7.44 0.66 -2.31
C LEU A 178 -6.47 1.85 -2.20
N GLN A 179 -5.88 2.06 -1.02
CA GLN A 179 -4.85 3.09 -0.81
C GLN A 179 -3.62 2.86 -1.70
N ARG A 180 -3.25 1.60 -1.96
CA ARG A 180 -2.17 1.27 -2.91
C ARG A 180 -2.56 1.59 -4.35
N LEU A 181 -3.78 1.26 -4.77
CA LEU A 181 -4.28 1.61 -6.11
C LEU A 181 -4.35 3.12 -6.36
N ILE A 182 -4.73 3.90 -5.35
CA ILE A 182 -4.70 5.37 -5.43
C ILE A 182 -3.26 5.86 -5.61
N ALA A 183 -2.30 5.28 -4.88
CA ALA A 183 -0.89 5.60 -5.04
C ALA A 183 -0.29 5.16 -6.39
N GLU A 184 -0.87 4.14 -7.03
CA GLU A 184 -0.54 3.68 -8.39
C GLU A 184 -1.12 4.57 -9.50
N ALA A 185 -1.79 5.68 -9.15
CA ALA A 185 -2.38 6.64 -10.08
C ALA A 185 -3.34 5.97 -11.10
N VAL A 186 -4.07 4.94 -10.65
CA VAL A 186 -5.11 4.28 -11.45
C VAL A 186 -6.18 5.30 -11.87
N PRO A 187 -6.74 5.23 -13.09
CA PRO A 187 -7.73 6.19 -13.55
C PRO A 187 -8.92 6.35 -12.59
N PRO A 188 -9.41 7.59 -12.32
CA PRO A 188 -10.48 7.86 -11.36
C PRO A 188 -11.75 7.01 -11.59
N ALA A 189 -12.11 6.80 -12.86
CA ALA A 189 -13.27 6.00 -13.25
C ALA A 189 -13.25 4.55 -12.70
N ARG A 190 -12.06 3.98 -12.48
CA ARG A 190 -11.91 2.63 -11.89
C ARG A 190 -11.81 2.66 -10.36
N ILE A 191 -11.36 3.76 -9.76
CA ILE A 191 -11.21 3.91 -8.30
C ILE A 191 -12.53 4.26 -7.64
N GLU A 192 -13.36 5.11 -8.26
CA GLU A 192 -14.61 5.59 -7.66
C GLU A 192 -15.56 4.47 -7.19
N PRO A 193 -15.85 3.42 -7.99
CA PRO A 193 -16.73 2.33 -7.52
C PRO A 193 -16.09 1.55 -6.36
N LEU A 194 -14.77 1.37 -6.38
CA LEU A 194 -14.03 0.70 -5.31
C LEU A 194 -14.06 1.51 -4.00
N MET A 195 -13.91 2.82 -4.08
CA MET A 195 -14.08 3.74 -2.94
C MET A 195 -15.48 3.64 -2.34
N ALA A 196 -16.51 3.61 -3.19
CA ALA A 196 -17.88 3.41 -2.72
C ALA A 196 -18.01 2.07 -1.97
N LEU A 197 -17.58 0.96 -2.58
CA LEU A 197 -17.71 -0.38 -1.99
C LEU A 197 -17.01 -0.51 -0.64
N VAL A 198 -15.77 -0.01 -0.55
CA VAL A 198 -15.01 -0.03 0.71
C VAL A 198 -15.65 0.87 1.78
N ALA A 199 -16.16 2.05 1.40
CA ALA A 199 -16.87 2.92 2.33
C ALA A 199 -18.17 2.30 2.85
N TYR A 200 -18.88 1.53 2.00
CA TYR A 200 -20.11 0.85 2.40
C TYR A 200 -19.86 -0.35 3.31
N GLY A 201 -18.73 -1.06 3.20
CA GLY A 201 -18.39 -2.15 4.14
C GLY A 201 -18.44 -1.73 5.62
N ARG A 202 -17.86 -0.55 5.96
CA ARG A 202 -17.98 0.01 7.33
C ARG A 202 -19.42 0.33 7.72
N ARG A 203 -20.21 0.84 6.78
CA ARG A 203 -21.60 1.26 7.02
C ARG A 203 -22.52 0.04 7.22
N LEU A 204 -22.31 -1.04 6.46
CA LEU A 204 -23.03 -2.30 6.62
C LEU A 204 -22.84 -2.87 8.02
N SER A 205 -21.59 -2.96 8.50
CA SER A 205 -21.28 -3.45 9.85
C SER A 205 -22.03 -2.68 10.95
N ALA A 206 -22.13 -1.35 10.83
CA ALA A 206 -22.86 -0.53 11.79
C ALA A 206 -24.38 -0.79 11.76
N SER A 207 -24.96 -0.94 10.56
CA SER A 207 -26.39 -1.31 10.41
C SER A 207 -26.67 -2.72 10.94
N ILE A 208 -25.79 -3.69 10.67
CA ILE A 208 -25.89 -5.06 11.20
C ILE A 208 -25.86 -5.05 12.72
N THR A 209 -24.96 -4.28 13.33
CA THR A 209 -24.90 -4.14 14.80
C THR A 209 -26.25 -3.67 15.37
N ALA A 210 -26.90 -2.71 14.72
CA ALA A 210 -28.17 -2.15 15.17
C ALA A 210 -29.35 -3.15 15.08
N LEU A 211 -29.27 -4.15 14.20
CA LEU A 211 -30.28 -5.22 14.11
C LEU A 211 -30.33 -6.10 15.37
N GLY A 212 -29.22 -6.20 16.11
CA GLY A 212 -29.21 -6.96 17.37
C GLY A 212 -30.16 -6.38 18.43
N ALA A 213 -30.45 -5.07 18.39
CA ALA A 213 -31.39 -4.42 19.29
C ALA A 213 -32.84 -4.46 18.79
N ALA A 214 -33.03 -4.55 17.47
CA ALA A 214 -34.34 -4.56 16.81
C ALA A 214 -34.31 -5.55 15.63
N PRO A 215 -34.41 -6.87 15.91
CA PRO A 215 -34.33 -7.88 14.87
C PRO A 215 -35.56 -7.80 13.95
N PRO A 216 -35.38 -7.99 12.63
CA PRO A 216 -36.50 -8.02 11.69
C PRO A 216 -37.20 -9.39 11.72
N SER A 217 -38.27 -9.56 10.94
CA SER A 217 -38.89 -10.89 10.76
C SER A 217 -37.89 -11.89 10.16
N SER A 218 -38.08 -13.18 10.44
CA SER A 218 -37.23 -14.25 9.90
C SER A 218 -37.21 -14.27 8.37
N GLU A 219 -38.34 -13.97 7.73
CA GLU A 219 -38.42 -13.85 6.27
C GLU A 219 -37.57 -12.68 5.75
N TYR A 220 -37.63 -11.51 6.40
CA TYR A 220 -36.83 -10.35 6.01
C TYR A 220 -35.33 -10.58 6.23
N ALA A 221 -34.98 -11.21 7.36
CA ALA A 221 -33.61 -11.63 7.66
C ALA A 221 -33.07 -12.57 6.57
N ALA A 222 -33.81 -13.60 6.20
CA ALA A 222 -33.41 -14.55 5.16
C ALA A 222 -33.19 -13.87 3.80
N ARG A 223 -34.03 -12.87 3.44
CA ARG A 223 -33.81 -12.08 2.22
C ARG A 223 -32.54 -11.22 2.29
N LEU A 224 -32.26 -10.56 3.42
CA LEU A 224 -31.02 -9.79 3.61
C LEU A 224 -29.77 -10.67 3.49
N GLU A 225 -29.82 -11.85 4.10
CA GLU A 225 -28.76 -12.85 4.03
C GLU A 225 -28.51 -13.31 2.59
N GLY A 226 -29.57 -13.67 1.86
CA GLY A 226 -29.47 -14.07 0.46
C GLY A 226 -28.93 -12.97 -0.46
N ILE A 227 -29.27 -11.69 -0.19
CA ILE A 227 -28.71 -10.56 -0.93
C ILE A 227 -27.20 -10.45 -0.68
N LEU A 228 -26.74 -10.55 0.57
CA LEU A 228 -25.32 -10.48 0.89
C LEU A 228 -24.52 -11.61 0.22
N ASP A 229 -25.05 -12.84 0.25
CA ASP A 229 -24.43 -13.99 -0.41
C ASP A 229 -24.33 -13.78 -1.93
N ALA A 230 -25.43 -13.34 -2.56
CA ALA A 230 -25.46 -13.07 -4.00
C ALA A 230 -24.50 -11.95 -4.43
N LEU A 231 -24.39 -10.88 -3.64
CA LEU A 231 -23.44 -9.80 -3.90
C LEU A 231 -21.99 -10.23 -3.68
N ALA A 232 -21.73 -11.07 -2.68
CA ALA A 232 -20.40 -11.63 -2.44
C ALA A 232 -19.93 -12.52 -3.59
N ASP A 233 -20.82 -13.34 -4.14
CA ASP A 233 -20.51 -14.22 -5.27
C ASP A 233 -20.35 -13.45 -6.59
N ALA A 234 -21.18 -12.43 -6.82
CA ALA A 234 -20.99 -11.50 -7.93
C ALA A 234 -19.63 -10.78 -7.84
N ALA A 235 -19.26 -10.28 -6.66
CA ALA A 235 -17.97 -9.65 -6.42
C ALA A 235 -16.79 -10.63 -6.64
N GLN A 236 -16.93 -11.90 -6.27
CA GLN A 236 -15.88 -12.91 -6.44
C GLN A 236 -15.68 -13.31 -7.90
N SER A 237 -16.77 -13.47 -8.64
CA SER A 237 -16.79 -13.95 -10.03
C SER A 237 -16.57 -12.84 -11.06
N GLY A 238 -16.74 -11.58 -10.66
CA GLY A 238 -16.78 -10.44 -11.59
C GLY A 238 -18.03 -10.43 -12.46
N ALA A 239 -19.03 -11.26 -12.15
CA ALA A 239 -20.30 -11.28 -12.86
C ALA A 239 -21.16 -10.04 -12.47
N PRO A 240 -22.06 -9.59 -13.36
CA PRO A 240 -23.02 -8.55 -13.01
C PRO A 240 -23.85 -8.97 -11.79
N PRO A 241 -23.97 -8.12 -10.76
CA PRO A 241 -24.68 -8.48 -9.54
C PRO A 241 -26.18 -8.61 -9.82
N PRO A 242 -26.84 -9.63 -9.24
CA PRO A 242 -28.27 -9.82 -9.44
C PRO A 242 -29.07 -8.63 -8.87
N PRO A 243 -30.28 -8.37 -9.39
CA PRO A 243 -31.14 -7.33 -8.86
C PRO A 243 -31.55 -7.66 -7.43
N VAL A 244 -31.49 -6.64 -6.56
CA VAL A 244 -31.95 -6.77 -5.17
C VAL A 244 -33.48 -6.93 -5.19
N PRO A 245 -34.05 -8.01 -4.63
CA PRO A 245 -35.49 -8.21 -4.59
C PRO A 245 -36.17 -7.08 -3.80
N PRO A 246 -37.46 -6.78 -4.10
CA PRO A 246 -38.24 -5.86 -3.29
C PRO A 246 -38.26 -6.34 -1.83
N LEU A 247 -38.06 -5.39 -0.91
CA LEU A 247 -38.13 -5.61 0.53
C LEU A 247 -39.20 -4.73 1.18
N ASP A 248 -39.93 -3.98 0.37
CA ASP A 248 -40.90 -2.97 0.83
C ASP A 248 -42.28 -3.62 1.12
N ASP A 249 -42.45 -4.90 0.76
CA ASP A 249 -43.61 -5.76 1.00
C ASP A 249 -43.69 -6.30 2.43
N LEU A 250 -42.59 -6.24 3.17
CA LEU A 250 -42.48 -6.74 4.53
C LEU A 250 -42.23 -5.57 5.52
N PRO A 251 -42.99 -5.48 6.63
CA PRO A 251 -42.69 -4.49 7.66
C PRO A 251 -41.33 -4.81 8.30
N ALA A 252 -40.47 -3.80 8.35
CA ALA A 252 -39.12 -3.94 8.88
C ALA A 252 -38.75 -2.75 9.78
N PRO A 253 -37.97 -2.97 10.85
CA PRO A 253 -37.46 -1.90 11.69
C PRO A 253 -36.48 -1.01 10.89
N GLU A 254 -36.30 0.25 11.31
CA GLU A 254 -35.47 1.22 10.59
C GLU A 254 -34.03 0.73 10.30
N PRO A 255 -33.33 0.03 11.22
CA PRO A 255 -32.02 -0.57 10.92
C PRO A 255 -32.02 -1.55 9.74
N ALA A 256 -33.09 -2.35 9.59
CA ALA A 256 -33.21 -3.34 8.51
C ALA A 256 -33.46 -2.66 7.16
N GLN A 257 -34.34 -1.65 7.14
CA GLN A 257 -34.56 -0.83 5.96
C GLN A 257 -33.29 -0.06 5.54
N ARG A 258 -32.52 0.43 6.52
CA ARG A 258 -31.24 1.10 6.28
C ARG A 258 -30.22 0.15 5.66
N LEU A 259 -30.09 -1.07 6.18
CA LEU A 259 -29.23 -2.10 5.62
C LEU A 259 -29.63 -2.44 4.18
N ALA A 260 -30.93 -2.63 3.91
CA ALA A 260 -31.46 -2.86 2.57
C ALA A 260 -31.08 -1.74 1.57
N ARG A 261 -31.22 -0.47 1.98
CA ARG A 261 -30.80 0.68 1.15
C ARG A 261 -29.29 0.66 0.88
N GLN A 262 -28.47 0.34 1.87
CA GLN A 262 -27.01 0.25 1.70
C GLN A 262 -26.63 -0.88 0.73
N LEU A 263 -27.28 -2.05 0.81
CA LEU A 263 -27.06 -3.17 -0.11
C LEU A 263 -27.39 -2.81 -1.57
N ARG A 264 -28.45 -2.00 -1.81
CA ARG A 264 -28.75 -1.48 -3.16
C ARG A 264 -27.63 -0.58 -3.70
N VAL A 265 -26.96 0.20 -2.84
CA VAL A 265 -25.82 1.01 -3.28
C VAL A 265 -24.57 0.16 -3.53
N VAL A 266 -24.35 -0.88 -2.73
CA VAL A 266 -23.28 -1.86 -2.99
C VAL A 266 -23.51 -2.56 -4.33
N GLN A 267 -24.75 -2.98 -4.61
CA GLN A 267 -25.12 -3.60 -5.88
C GLN A 267 -24.87 -2.67 -7.08
N SER A 268 -25.26 -1.39 -7.00
CA SER A 268 -25.01 -0.44 -8.09
C SER A 268 -23.53 -0.12 -8.26
N ALA A 269 -22.75 -0.08 -7.18
CA ALA A 269 -21.30 0.10 -7.25
C ALA A 269 -20.59 -1.14 -7.84
N LEU A 270 -21.03 -2.36 -7.51
CA LEU A 270 -20.55 -3.59 -8.14
C LEU A 270 -20.88 -3.64 -9.64
N ALA A 271 -22.08 -3.21 -10.03
CA ALA A 271 -22.49 -3.15 -11.44
C ALA A 271 -21.64 -2.18 -12.27
N ARG A 272 -21.02 -1.17 -11.65
CA ARG A 272 -20.07 -0.25 -12.32
C ARG A 272 -18.66 -0.83 -12.48
N LEU A 273 -18.36 -1.99 -11.89
CA LEU A 273 -17.05 -2.64 -12.00
C LEU A 273 -16.94 -3.65 -13.14
N GLY A 274 -18.06 -4.26 -13.56
CA GLY A 274 -18.16 -5.16 -14.71
C GLY A 274 -18.34 -4.41 -16.02
#